data_AF-A0A1G4G7M4-F1
#
_entry.id   AF-A0A1G4G7M4-F1
#
_cell.length_a   1.000
_cell.length_b   1.000
_cell.length_c   1.000
_cell.angle_alpha   90.00
_cell.angle_beta   90.00
_cell.angle_gamma   90.00
#
_symmetry.space_group_name_H-M   'P 1'
#
loop_
_entity.id
_entity.type
_entity.pdbx_description
1 polymer ?
#
loop_
_entity_poly.entity_id
_entity_poly.type
_entity_poly.pdbx_seq_one_letter_code
_entity_poly.pdbx_strand_id
1 'polypeptide(L)'
;MKRAATLPILILFASLPFVTTFSQTVDFKAEDREIFERYAKYIAPYRSQTLEMILHHTAVYFLGTPYVGGTLDRNNTEKVVINLREMDCVTFVESVIALALTAASDDLSFDQFAARIERIRYRNGIAGGYDSRLHYTSDWVYDNVRKGILSESARQLGGIRETKPIDFMTAHRSAYRALEKDDEMLGKIRAIEESINARGGFYYLPKGEIESKKDAIPHMAMIAFTTSVEGLDTSHTAFAYKSEGRLTFIHASSARKKVVIDETTLSDYCERQKSCTGIMVMPVLGDHSNE
;
A
#
# COMPACT_ATOMS: atom_id res chain seq x y z
N MET A 1 61.85 9.58 41.37
CA MET A 1 60.76 10.03 40.46
C MET A 1 60.11 8.78 39.86
N LYS A 2 58.95 8.35 40.37
CA LYS A 2 58.23 7.16 39.89
C LYS A 2 57.23 7.60 38.81
N ARG A 3 57.32 7.01 37.60
CA ARG A 3 56.36 7.22 36.50
C ARG A 3 55.12 6.36 36.75
N ALA A 4 53.94 6.97 36.79
CA ALA A 4 52.66 6.29 36.84
C ALA A 4 52.26 5.84 35.42
N ALA A 5 51.86 4.58 35.29
CA ALA A 5 51.34 4.00 34.05
C ALA A 5 49.83 4.32 33.95
N THR A 6 49.43 4.99 32.87
CA THR A 6 48.02 5.23 32.52
C THR A 6 47.49 4.04 31.71
N LEU A 7 46.47 3.38 32.25
CA LEU A 7 45.74 2.28 31.60
C LEU A 7 44.67 2.86 30.64
N PRO A 8 44.50 2.36 29.41
CA PRO A 8 43.48 2.88 28.50
C PRO A 8 42.09 2.38 28.92
N ILE A 9 41.13 3.31 29.04
CA ILE A 9 39.72 3.02 29.28
C ILE A 9 39.08 2.61 27.94
N LEU A 10 38.70 1.34 27.82
CA LEU A 10 37.91 0.84 26.69
C LEU A 10 36.44 1.21 26.92
N ILE A 11 35.93 2.20 26.18
CA ILE A 11 34.51 2.58 26.22
C ILE A 11 33.73 1.60 25.34
N LEU A 12 33.00 0.69 25.99
CA LEU A 12 32.08 -0.22 25.33
C LEU A 12 30.80 0.56 24.97
N PHE A 13 30.61 0.91 23.70
CA PHE A 13 29.33 1.44 23.22
C PHE A 13 28.32 0.29 23.18
N ALA A 14 27.47 0.19 24.20
CA ALA A 14 26.29 -0.66 24.16
C ALA A 14 25.28 -0.02 23.19
N SER A 15 25.08 -0.63 22.03
CA SER A 15 23.97 -0.29 21.13
C SER A 15 22.66 -0.70 21.81
N LEU A 16 21.91 0.28 22.30
CA LEU A 16 20.54 0.07 22.77
C LEU A 16 19.65 -0.26 21.55
N PRO A 17 18.87 -1.36 21.58
CA PRO A 17 17.93 -1.64 20.52
C PRO A 17 16.88 -0.53 20.46
N PHE A 18 16.70 0.03 19.28
CA PHE A 18 15.69 1.06 19.01
C PHE A 18 14.32 0.37 18.99
N VAL A 19 13.67 0.28 20.15
CA VAL A 19 12.27 -0.16 20.24
C VAL A 19 11.41 0.99 19.74
N THR A 20 10.90 0.90 18.52
CA THR A 20 9.88 1.83 18.01
C THR A 20 8.61 1.62 18.82
N THR A 21 8.42 2.42 19.86
CA THR A 21 7.17 2.48 20.59
C THR A 21 6.13 3.15 19.71
N PHE A 22 5.02 2.46 19.44
CA PHE A 22 3.84 3.05 18.83
C PHE A 22 3.38 4.25 19.66
N SER A 23 3.41 5.44 19.07
CA SER A 23 2.90 6.64 19.73
C SER A 23 1.37 6.71 19.69
N GLN A 24 0.70 5.89 18.88
CA GLN A 24 -0.76 5.82 18.77
C GLN A 24 -1.30 4.41 19.00
N THR A 25 -2.51 4.31 19.55
CA THR A 25 -3.21 3.04 19.77
C THR A 25 -3.69 2.46 18.43
N VAL A 26 -3.16 1.29 18.06
CA VAL A 26 -3.64 0.48 16.94
C VAL A 26 -5.03 -0.07 17.27
N ASP A 27 -5.99 0.10 16.37
CA ASP A 27 -7.35 -0.42 16.51
C ASP A 27 -7.52 -1.72 15.72
N PHE A 28 -7.85 -2.80 16.42
CA PHE A 28 -8.05 -4.13 15.85
C PHE A 28 -8.97 -4.95 16.75
N LYS A 29 -9.59 -6.00 16.21
CA LYS A 29 -10.34 -6.98 17.01
C LYS A 29 -9.53 -8.23 17.27
N ALA A 30 -9.91 -9.01 18.29
CA ALA A 30 -9.24 -10.26 18.64
C ALA A 30 -9.12 -11.21 17.44
N GLU A 31 -10.15 -11.28 16.60
CA GLU A 31 -10.20 -12.08 15.39
C GLU A 31 -9.16 -11.65 14.35
N ASP A 32 -8.80 -10.35 14.27
CA ASP A 32 -7.74 -9.88 13.37
C ASP A 32 -6.39 -10.46 13.80
N ARG A 33 -6.14 -10.54 15.11
CA ARG A 33 -4.94 -11.19 15.66
C ARG A 33 -4.96 -12.69 15.41
N GLU A 34 -6.10 -13.36 15.56
CA GLU A 34 -6.22 -14.79 15.23
C GLU A 34 -5.97 -15.08 13.74
N ILE A 35 -6.45 -14.21 12.84
CA ILE A 35 -6.16 -14.32 11.40
C ILE A 35 -4.65 -14.15 11.16
N PHE A 36 -4.01 -13.18 11.82
CA PHE A 36 -2.56 -13.02 11.74
C PHE A 36 -1.82 -14.28 12.20
N GLU A 37 -2.19 -14.87 13.34
CA GLU A 37 -1.52 -16.09 13.83
C GLU A 37 -1.71 -17.28 12.89
N ARG A 38 -2.87 -17.40 12.23
CA ARG A 38 -3.09 -18.39 11.18
C ARG A 38 -2.25 -18.10 9.94
N TYR A 39 -2.16 -16.84 9.52
CA TYR A 39 -1.31 -16.40 8.44
C TYR A 39 0.17 -16.68 8.73
N ALA A 40 0.67 -16.37 9.93
CA ALA A 40 2.05 -16.59 10.32
C ALA A 40 2.45 -18.07 10.20
N LYS A 41 1.56 -18.98 10.62
CA LYS A 41 1.73 -20.43 10.44
C LYS A 41 1.70 -20.84 8.96
N TYR A 42 0.80 -20.26 8.18
CA TYR A 42 0.65 -20.53 6.74
C TYR A 42 1.88 -20.07 5.93
N ILE A 43 2.41 -18.88 6.23
CA ILE A 43 3.49 -18.26 5.45
C ILE A 43 4.88 -18.78 5.84
N ALA A 44 5.03 -19.34 7.05
CA ALA A 44 6.29 -19.87 7.59
C ALA A 44 7.15 -20.68 6.59
N PRO A 45 6.63 -21.67 5.84
CA PRO A 45 7.44 -22.44 4.89
C PRO A 45 7.91 -21.65 3.66
N TYR A 46 7.35 -20.48 3.39
CA TYR A 46 7.65 -19.65 2.21
C TYR A 46 8.58 -18.47 2.52
N ARG A 47 8.93 -18.22 3.79
CA ARG A 47 9.71 -17.04 4.21
C ARG A 47 11.11 -16.96 3.60
N SER A 48 11.69 -18.08 3.18
CA SER A 48 13.01 -18.13 2.53
C SER A 48 12.94 -17.95 1.01
N GLN A 49 11.75 -17.79 0.44
CA GLN A 49 11.57 -17.53 -0.99
C GLN A 49 11.78 -16.05 -1.32
N THR A 50 11.74 -15.72 -2.60
CA THR A 50 11.80 -14.32 -3.06
C THR A 50 10.58 -13.55 -2.54
N LEU A 51 10.74 -12.22 -2.36
CA LEU A 51 9.63 -11.36 -1.93
C LEU A 51 8.41 -11.47 -2.87
N GLU A 52 8.64 -11.62 -4.18
CA GLU A 52 7.57 -11.84 -5.17
C GLU A 52 6.71 -13.07 -4.81
N MET A 53 7.35 -14.17 -4.40
CA MET A 53 6.64 -15.39 -3.99
C MET A 53 5.98 -15.26 -2.62
N ILE A 54 6.60 -14.54 -1.68
CA ILE A 54 5.95 -14.23 -0.39
C ILE A 54 4.68 -13.42 -0.65
N LEU A 55 4.75 -12.36 -1.47
CA LEU A 55 3.59 -11.57 -1.89
C LEU A 55 2.51 -12.45 -2.54
N HIS A 56 2.90 -13.38 -3.43
CA HIS A 56 1.97 -14.31 -4.06
C HIS A 56 1.22 -15.13 -3.01
N HIS A 57 1.94 -15.81 -2.12
CA HIS A 57 1.33 -16.64 -1.08
C HIS A 57 0.47 -15.81 -0.12
N THR A 58 0.94 -14.62 0.27
CA THR A 58 0.17 -13.69 1.10
C THR A 58 -1.11 -13.22 0.43
N ALA A 59 -1.08 -12.87 -0.86
CA ALA A 59 -2.27 -12.45 -1.59
C ALA A 59 -3.28 -13.60 -1.75
N VAL A 60 -2.79 -14.80 -2.09
CA VAL A 60 -3.61 -16.02 -2.24
C VAL A 60 -4.25 -16.43 -0.91
N TYR A 61 -3.57 -16.22 0.22
CA TYR A 61 -4.13 -16.49 1.56
C TYR A 61 -5.46 -15.77 1.81
N PHE A 62 -5.63 -14.57 1.25
CA PHE A 62 -6.85 -13.77 1.42
C PHE A 62 -7.95 -14.07 0.40
N LEU A 63 -7.77 -15.04 -0.51
CA LEU A 63 -8.84 -15.42 -1.44
C LEU A 63 -10.12 -15.79 -0.68
N GLY A 64 -11.24 -15.18 -1.09
CA GLY A 64 -12.53 -15.36 -0.43
C GLY A 64 -12.81 -14.40 0.73
N THR A 65 -11.84 -13.62 1.21
CA THR A 65 -12.07 -12.60 2.24
C THR A 65 -13.14 -11.60 1.77
N PRO A 66 -14.18 -11.32 2.58
CA PRO A 66 -15.26 -10.41 2.21
C PRO A 66 -14.81 -9.00 1.82
N TYR A 67 -15.46 -8.45 0.78
CA TYR A 67 -15.30 -7.06 0.41
C TYR A 67 -16.19 -6.16 1.28
N VAL A 68 -15.60 -5.18 1.97
CA VAL A 68 -16.34 -4.14 2.70
C VAL A 68 -15.59 -2.82 2.55
N GLY A 69 -16.27 -1.80 2.02
CA GLY A 69 -15.73 -0.44 1.91
C GLY A 69 -15.81 0.33 3.23
N GLY A 70 -14.92 1.30 3.41
CA GLY A 70 -14.97 2.22 4.55
C GLY A 70 -14.64 1.57 5.90
N THR A 71 -13.87 0.48 5.90
CA THR A 71 -13.48 -0.22 7.13
C THR A 71 -12.59 0.62 8.04
N LEU A 72 -11.85 1.58 7.47
CA LEU A 72 -10.96 2.51 8.18
C LEU A 72 -11.71 3.68 8.83
N ASP A 73 -12.92 4.01 8.34
CA ASP A 73 -13.67 5.20 8.73
C ASP A 73 -14.69 4.94 9.84
N ARG A 74 -14.46 3.92 10.68
CA ARG A 74 -15.37 3.53 11.77
C ARG A 74 -15.12 4.30 13.07
N ASN A 75 -13.90 4.81 13.28
CA ASN A 75 -13.53 5.57 14.47
C ASN A 75 -13.85 7.06 14.33
N ASN A 76 -14.13 7.76 15.44
CA ASN A 76 -14.35 9.21 15.42
C ASN A 76 -13.07 10.02 15.21
N THR A 77 -11.91 9.44 15.55
CA THR A 77 -10.58 9.99 15.33
C THR A 77 -9.79 9.04 14.46
N GLU A 78 -8.88 9.56 13.64
CA GLU A 78 -7.98 8.72 12.86
C GLU A 78 -7.13 7.84 13.79
N LYS A 79 -7.00 6.56 13.43
CA LYS A 79 -6.17 5.57 14.12
C LYS A 79 -5.63 4.59 13.07
N VAL A 80 -4.50 3.97 13.38
CA VAL A 80 -4.02 2.80 12.62
C VAL A 80 -5.00 1.65 12.83
N VAL A 81 -5.89 1.40 11.86
CA VAL A 81 -6.86 0.30 11.90
C VAL A 81 -6.30 -0.94 11.20
N ILE A 82 -6.33 -2.09 11.86
CA ILE A 82 -6.06 -3.40 11.27
C ILE A 82 -7.37 -4.16 11.18
N ASN A 83 -7.76 -4.51 9.95
CA ASN A 83 -8.90 -5.37 9.67
C ASN A 83 -8.49 -6.43 8.64
N LEU A 84 -8.29 -7.66 9.09
CA LEU A 84 -7.97 -8.80 8.23
C LEU A 84 -9.22 -9.65 7.89
N ARG A 85 -10.37 -9.33 8.49
CA ARG A 85 -11.66 -10.01 8.28
C ARG A 85 -12.38 -9.50 7.04
N GLU A 86 -12.26 -8.21 6.76
CA GLU A 86 -13.00 -7.50 5.72
C GLU A 86 -12.09 -6.46 5.08
N MET A 87 -12.03 -6.43 3.74
CA MET A 87 -11.11 -5.56 3.02
C MET A 87 -11.80 -4.83 1.87
N ASP A 88 -11.34 -3.63 1.54
CA ASP A 88 -11.54 -3.05 0.23
C ASP A 88 -10.26 -3.21 -0.63
N CYS A 89 -10.25 -2.61 -1.82
CA CYS A 89 -9.14 -2.76 -2.75
C CYS A 89 -7.83 -2.17 -2.24
N VAL A 90 -7.89 -1.06 -1.50
CA VAL A 90 -6.72 -0.39 -0.94
C VAL A 90 -6.24 -1.17 0.27
N THR A 91 -7.13 -1.47 1.23
CA THR A 91 -6.73 -2.19 2.45
C THR A 91 -6.21 -3.59 2.16
N PHE A 92 -6.70 -4.25 1.10
CA PHE A 92 -6.14 -5.51 0.62
C PHE A 92 -4.68 -5.34 0.16
N VAL A 93 -4.39 -4.37 -0.71
CA VAL A 93 -3.04 -4.10 -1.18
C VAL A 93 -2.10 -3.75 -0.04
N GLU A 94 -2.52 -2.85 0.86
CA GLU A 94 -1.72 -2.47 2.02
C GLU A 94 -1.44 -3.66 2.95
N SER A 95 -2.45 -4.49 3.21
CA SER A 95 -2.31 -5.66 4.08
C SER A 95 -1.36 -6.68 3.49
N VAL A 96 -1.46 -6.96 2.19
CA VAL A 96 -0.56 -7.91 1.50
C VAL A 96 0.88 -7.40 1.52
N ILE A 97 1.13 -6.13 1.18
CA ILE A 97 2.48 -5.57 1.22
C ILE A 97 3.05 -5.62 2.65
N ALA A 98 2.28 -5.15 3.64
CA ALA A 98 2.72 -5.14 5.03
C ALA A 98 3.04 -6.54 5.55
N LEU A 99 2.13 -7.51 5.33
CA LEU A 99 2.31 -8.89 5.78
C LEU A 99 3.46 -9.61 5.06
N ALA A 100 3.67 -9.35 3.77
CA ALA A 100 4.77 -9.93 3.02
C ALA A 100 6.13 -9.39 3.49
N LEU A 101 6.23 -8.08 3.73
CA LEU A 101 7.45 -7.47 4.29
C LEU A 101 7.71 -7.95 5.72
N THR A 102 6.68 -8.08 6.56
CA THR A 102 6.82 -8.66 7.90
C THR A 102 7.30 -10.11 7.83
N ALA A 103 6.74 -10.92 6.92
CA ALA A 103 7.14 -12.33 6.75
C ALA A 103 8.57 -12.48 6.21
N ALA A 104 9.01 -11.56 5.34
CA ALA A 104 10.37 -11.51 4.81
C ALA A 104 11.40 -11.01 5.85
N SER A 105 10.96 -10.29 6.88
CA SER A 105 11.83 -9.84 7.97
C SER A 105 12.05 -10.92 9.04
N ASP A 106 13.02 -10.71 9.92
CA ASP A 106 13.27 -11.60 11.06
C ASP A 106 12.13 -11.55 12.10
N ASP A 107 11.42 -10.42 12.19
CA ASP A 107 10.34 -10.18 13.15
C ASP A 107 8.96 -10.43 12.52
N LEU A 108 8.50 -11.70 12.58
CA LEU A 108 7.15 -12.09 12.19
C LEU A 108 6.17 -11.89 13.36
N SER A 109 5.99 -10.66 13.82
CA SER A 109 5.04 -10.29 14.88
C SER A 109 3.89 -9.42 14.39
N PHE A 110 2.78 -9.45 15.14
CA PHE A 110 1.61 -8.61 14.86
C PHE A 110 1.96 -7.12 14.98
N ASP A 111 2.82 -6.76 15.92
CA ASP A 111 3.24 -5.37 16.14
C ASP A 111 4.10 -4.86 14.97
N GLN A 112 5.00 -5.69 14.44
CA GLN A 112 5.75 -5.34 13.23
C GLN A 112 4.84 -5.22 12.00
N PHE A 113 3.84 -6.09 11.86
CA PHE A 113 2.81 -5.96 10.83
C PHE A 113 2.03 -4.64 10.98
N ALA A 114 1.61 -4.29 12.19
CA ALA A 114 0.96 -3.02 12.46
C ALA A 114 1.85 -1.84 12.07
N ALA A 115 3.15 -1.93 12.32
CA ALA A 115 4.10 -0.84 12.08
C ALA A 115 4.28 -0.63 10.57
N ARG A 116 4.27 -1.72 9.80
CA ARG A 116 4.27 -1.68 8.34
C ARG A 116 2.98 -1.07 7.79
N ILE A 117 1.82 -1.40 8.35
CA ILE A 117 0.55 -0.77 7.96
C ILE A 117 0.61 0.74 8.18
N GLU A 118 1.06 1.20 9.36
CA GLU A 118 1.21 2.63 9.62
C GLU A 118 2.18 3.27 8.62
N ARG A 119 3.35 2.64 8.44
CA ARG A 119 4.38 3.13 7.52
C ARG A 119 3.85 3.27 6.10
N ILE A 120 3.03 2.34 5.61
CA ILE A 120 2.50 2.34 4.24
C ILE A 120 1.38 3.35 4.06
N ARG A 121 0.40 3.33 4.97
CA ARG A 121 -0.88 4.04 4.85
C ARG A 121 -0.80 5.54 5.09
N TYR A 122 0.14 5.96 5.93
CA TYR A 122 0.26 7.35 6.33
C TYR A 122 1.46 8.04 5.68
N ARG A 123 1.30 9.33 5.43
CA ARG A 123 2.33 10.22 4.87
C ARG A 123 3.55 10.22 5.79
N ASN A 124 4.73 10.03 5.19
CA ASN A 124 5.99 9.83 5.93
C ASN A 124 5.97 8.66 6.93
N GLY A 125 4.95 7.81 6.88
CA GLY A 125 4.75 6.69 7.79
C GLY A 125 4.34 7.06 9.22
N ILE A 126 3.68 8.21 9.42
CA ILE A 126 3.26 8.67 10.75
C ILE A 126 1.76 8.98 10.76
N ALA A 127 1.00 8.27 11.60
CA ALA A 127 -0.40 8.60 11.84
C ALA A 127 -0.52 9.90 12.65
N GLY A 128 -1.26 10.88 12.11
CA GLY A 128 -1.30 12.25 12.65
C GLY A 128 -2.61 13.00 12.39
N GLY A 129 -3.66 12.30 11.94
CA GLY A 129 -4.94 12.89 11.56
C GLY A 129 -5.45 12.30 10.26
N TYR A 130 -6.71 12.59 9.91
CA TYR A 130 -7.31 12.10 8.68
C TYR A 130 -6.52 12.55 7.43
N ASP A 131 -5.98 13.77 7.45
CA ASP A 131 -5.12 14.34 6.41
C ASP A 131 -3.74 13.69 6.30
N SER A 132 -3.28 13.00 7.34
CA SER A 132 -2.02 12.23 7.26
C SER A 132 -2.20 10.90 6.54
N ARG A 133 -3.44 10.40 6.39
CA ARG A 133 -3.72 9.19 5.60
C ARG A 133 -3.63 9.51 4.10
N LEU A 134 -3.00 8.62 3.34
CA LEU A 134 -2.80 8.77 1.90
C LEU A 134 -4.05 8.32 1.14
N HIS A 135 -5.01 9.22 0.91
CA HIS A 135 -6.31 8.91 0.29
C HIS A 135 -6.27 8.81 -1.24
N TYR A 136 -5.45 9.63 -1.89
CA TYR A 136 -5.24 9.59 -3.35
C TYR A 136 -4.15 8.58 -3.69
N THR A 137 -4.41 7.63 -4.58
CA THR A 137 -3.48 6.51 -4.81
C THR A 137 -2.18 6.97 -5.48
N SER A 138 -2.21 7.98 -6.33
CA SER A 138 -1.00 8.59 -6.90
C SER A 138 -0.13 9.24 -5.82
N ASP A 139 -0.75 9.80 -4.77
CA ASP A 139 -0.05 10.33 -3.61
C ASP A 139 0.48 9.22 -2.70
N TRP A 140 -0.32 8.16 -2.51
CA TRP A 140 0.09 6.95 -1.81
C TRP A 140 1.31 6.31 -2.48
N VAL A 141 1.32 6.20 -3.81
CA VAL A 141 2.46 5.69 -4.59
C VAL A 141 3.66 6.61 -4.42
N TYR A 142 3.50 7.92 -4.59
CA TYR A 142 4.58 8.89 -4.47
C TYR A 142 5.28 8.80 -3.10
N ASP A 143 4.51 8.74 -2.02
CA ASP A 143 5.04 8.63 -0.67
C ASP A 143 5.71 7.26 -0.44
N ASN A 144 5.11 6.16 -0.89
CA ASN A 144 5.68 4.82 -0.74
C ASN A 144 6.93 4.56 -1.59
N VAL A 145 7.07 5.21 -2.74
CA VAL A 145 8.34 5.23 -3.49
C VAL A 145 9.43 5.95 -2.69
N ARG A 146 9.13 7.12 -2.11
CA ARG A 146 10.08 7.87 -1.26
C ARG A 146 10.46 7.12 0.01
N LYS A 147 9.55 6.31 0.56
CA LYS A 147 9.80 5.43 1.71
C LYS A 147 10.59 4.16 1.35
N GLY A 148 10.89 3.94 0.07
CA GLY A 148 11.61 2.76 -0.41
C GLY A 148 10.79 1.48 -0.39
N ILE A 149 9.45 1.57 -0.37
CA ILE A 149 8.54 0.41 -0.32
C ILE A 149 8.13 -0.03 -1.72
N LEU A 150 8.06 0.92 -2.67
CA LEU A 150 7.70 0.67 -4.06
C LEU A 150 8.76 1.20 -5.01
N SER A 151 8.85 0.57 -6.17
CA SER A 151 9.60 1.08 -7.31
C SER A 151 8.65 1.68 -8.36
N GLU A 152 9.06 2.76 -9.00
CA GLU A 152 8.32 3.36 -10.11
C GLU A 152 8.69 2.64 -11.42
N SER A 153 7.85 1.71 -11.91
CA SER A 153 8.14 0.96 -13.14
C SER A 153 7.32 1.38 -14.36
N ALA A 154 6.17 2.05 -14.18
CA ALA A 154 5.32 2.47 -15.30
C ALA A 154 6.09 3.25 -16.38
N ARG A 155 6.97 4.17 -15.98
CA ARG A 155 7.84 4.92 -16.90
C ARG A 155 8.77 4.02 -17.71
N GLN A 156 9.29 2.95 -17.11
CA GLN A 156 10.19 2.00 -17.77
C GLN A 156 9.45 1.09 -18.76
N LEU A 157 8.14 0.91 -18.57
CA LEU A 157 7.28 0.12 -19.46
C LEU A 157 6.76 0.92 -20.67
N GLY A 158 7.25 2.15 -20.89
CA GLY A 158 6.76 3.05 -21.94
C GLY A 158 5.54 3.87 -21.52
N GLY A 159 5.29 3.99 -20.21
CA GLY A 159 4.22 4.82 -19.69
C GLY A 159 4.39 6.30 -20.02
N ILE A 160 3.27 6.99 -20.17
CA ILE A 160 3.20 8.43 -20.41
C ILE A 160 2.78 9.16 -19.15
N ARG A 161 3.05 10.46 -19.09
CA ARG A 161 2.64 11.31 -17.97
C ARG A 161 1.23 11.84 -18.23
N GLU A 162 0.33 11.65 -17.27
CA GLU A 162 -0.97 12.32 -17.22
C GLU A 162 -0.88 13.53 -16.28
N THR A 163 -1.41 14.67 -16.71
CA THR A 163 -1.60 15.84 -15.86
C THR A 163 -3.08 16.18 -15.86
N LYS A 164 -3.71 16.12 -14.68
CA LYS A 164 -5.09 16.55 -14.46
C LYS A 164 -5.24 17.09 -13.04
N PRO A 165 -6.21 17.98 -12.79
CA PRO A 165 -6.53 18.41 -11.43
C PRO A 165 -6.95 17.22 -10.56
N ILE A 166 -6.39 17.18 -9.36
CA ILE A 166 -6.79 16.29 -8.27
C ILE A 166 -7.44 17.16 -7.20
N ASP A 167 -8.75 17.04 -7.04
CA ASP A 167 -9.58 17.83 -6.11
C ASP A 167 -10.88 17.10 -5.69
N PHE A 168 -11.02 15.81 -6.02
CA PHE A 168 -12.28 15.08 -5.85
C PHE A 168 -12.84 15.14 -4.42
N MET A 169 -12.01 14.96 -3.40
CA MET A 169 -12.43 14.98 -2.00
C MET A 169 -12.98 16.35 -1.60
N THR A 170 -12.30 17.44 -1.97
CA THR A 170 -12.79 18.79 -1.61
C THR A 170 -13.96 19.23 -2.47
N ALA A 171 -14.03 18.81 -3.74
CA ALA A 171 -15.16 19.02 -4.64
C ALA A 171 -16.41 18.22 -4.19
N HIS A 172 -16.22 17.10 -3.51
CA HIS A 172 -17.27 16.18 -3.07
C HIS A 172 -17.28 15.99 -1.54
N ARG A 173 -17.10 17.07 -0.77
CA ARG A 173 -16.96 17.00 0.72
C ARG A 173 -18.03 16.18 1.43
N SER A 174 -19.26 16.16 0.93
CA SER A 174 -20.38 15.43 1.55
C SER A 174 -20.25 13.90 1.44
N ALA A 175 -19.38 13.38 0.57
CA ALA A 175 -19.11 11.95 0.47
C ALA A 175 -18.19 11.43 1.59
N TYR A 176 -17.56 12.34 2.36
CA TYR A 176 -16.56 12.01 3.36
C TYR A 176 -16.99 12.52 4.73
N ARG A 177 -17.30 11.61 5.65
CA ARG A 177 -17.73 11.95 7.03
C ARG A 177 -16.73 12.87 7.74
N ALA A 178 -15.44 12.71 7.49
CA ALA A 178 -14.37 13.52 8.06
C ALA A 178 -14.31 14.96 7.51
N LEU A 179 -14.99 15.25 6.38
CA LEU A 179 -14.97 16.56 5.71
C LEU A 179 -16.33 17.26 5.71
N GLU A 180 -17.42 16.49 5.82
CA GLU A 180 -18.80 16.97 5.64
C GLU A 180 -19.07 18.25 6.45
N LYS A 181 -18.54 18.33 7.69
CA LYS A 181 -18.80 19.44 8.63
C LYS A 181 -17.53 20.04 9.24
N ASP A 182 -16.36 19.68 8.74
CA ASP A 182 -15.07 20.13 9.27
C ASP A 182 -14.32 20.96 8.22
N ASP A 183 -14.43 22.29 8.32
CA ASP A 183 -13.79 23.22 7.39
C ASP A 183 -12.26 23.28 7.58
N GLU A 184 -11.75 22.98 8.78
CA GLU A 184 -10.30 22.92 9.03
C GLU A 184 -9.70 21.71 8.30
N MET A 185 -10.32 20.54 8.46
CA MET A 185 -9.90 19.33 7.75
C MET A 185 -10.05 19.49 6.23
N LEU A 186 -11.14 20.11 5.76
CA LEU A 186 -11.29 20.44 4.34
C LEU A 186 -10.14 21.30 3.81
N GLY A 187 -9.71 22.31 4.59
CA GLY A 187 -8.56 23.16 4.27
C GLY A 187 -7.25 22.37 4.18
N LYS A 188 -7.02 21.42 5.09
CA LYS A 188 -5.84 20.53 5.08
C LYS A 188 -5.83 19.63 3.84
N ILE A 189 -6.97 19.02 3.49
CA ILE A 189 -7.07 18.19 2.28
C ILE A 189 -6.86 19.04 1.01
N ARG A 190 -7.38 20.27 0.95
CA ARG A 190 -7.13 21.18 -0.19
C ARG A 190 -5.64 21.47 -0.36
N ALA A 191 -4.91 21.75 0.71
CA ALA A 191 -3.46 21.97 0.64
C ALA A 191 -2.71 20.70 0.16
N ILE A 192 -3.19 19.51 0.52
CA ILE A 192 -2.66 18.23 0.02
C ILE A 192 -2.92 18.08 -1.48
N GLU A 193 -4.15 18.35 -1.93
CA GLU A 193 -4.53 18.35 -3.35
C GLU A 193 -3.67 19.32 -4.17
N GLU A 194 -3.44 20.55 -3.69
CA GLU A 194 -2.51 21.51 -4.29
C GLU A 194 -1.08 20.96 -4.38
N SER A 195 -0.59 20.29 -3.33
CA SER A 195 0.73 19.64 -3.32
C SER A 195 0.83 18.48 -4.30
N ILE A 196 -0.23 17.68 -4.47
CA ILE A 196 -0.30 16.63 -5.49
C ILE A 196 -0.24 17.25 -6.88
N ASN A 197 -1.05 18.27 -7.13
CA ASN A 197 -1.12 18.98 -8.42
C ASN A 197 0.22 19.64 -8.80
N ALA A 198 0.94 20.19 -7.82
CA ALA A 198 2.25 20.82 -8.01
C ALA A 198 3.34 19.85 -8.52
N ARG A 199 3.14 18.52 -8.42
CA ARG A 199 4.06 17.50 -8.95
C ARG A 199 4.02 17.37 -10.48
N GLY A 200 3.05 18.03 -11.12
CA GLY A 200 2.88 18.02 -12.57
C GLY A 200 2.37 16.70 -13.13
N GLY A 201 1.68 15.89 -12.32
CA GLY A 201 1.07 14.63 -12.74
C GLY A 201 1.82 13.35 -12.36
N PHE A 202 1.38 12.22 -12.89
CA PHE A 202 1.88 10.87 -12.60
C PHE A 202 2.05 10.04 -13.88
N TYR A 203 2.95 9.06 -13.85
CA TYR A 203 3.17 8.13 -14.97
C TYR A 203 2.22 6.94 -14.91
N TYR A 204 1.67 6.58 -16.06
CA TYR A 204 0.83 5.40 -16.21
C TYR A 204 1.05 4.77 -17.58
N LEU A 205 0.78 3.48 -17.69
CA LEU A 205 0.71 2.74 -18.94
C LEU A 205 -0.71 2.89 -19.52
N PRO A 206 -0.91 3.53 -20.69
CA PRO A 206 -2.22 3.66 -21.31
C PRO A 206 -2.87 2.29 -21.54
N LYS A 207 -4.21 2.22 -21.44
CA LYS A 207 -4.92 0.94 -21.52
C LYS A 207 -4.65 0.15 -22.79
N GLY A 208 -4.48 0.82 -23.93
CA GLY A 208 -4.17 0.17 -25.21
C GLY A 208 -2.77 -0.46 -25.28
N GLU A 209 -1.88 -0.14 -24.34
CA GLU A 209 -0.52 -0.68 -24.27
C GLU A 209 -0.39 -1.82 -23.24
N ILE A 210 -1.44 -2.15 -22.48
CA ILE A 210 -1.33 -3.15 -21.39
C ILE A 210 -1.00 -4.53 -21.96
N GLU A 211 -1.73 -5.00 -22.96
CA GLU A 211 -1.53 -6.33 -23.54
C GLU A 211 -0.15 -6.48 -24.20
N SER A 212 0.33 -5.45 -24.91
CA SER A 212 1.65 -5.47 -25.56
C SER A 212 2.81 -5.52 -24.56
N LYS A 213 2.58 -5.07 -23.31
CA LYS A 213 3.56 -5.05 -22.22
C LYS A 213 3.36 -6.16 -21.17
N LYS A 214 2.41 -7.09 -21.37
CA LYS A 214 2.04 -8.06 -20.34
C LYS A 214 3.22 -8.88 -19.79
N ASP A 215 4.17 -9.22 -20.65
CA ASP A 215 5.34 -10.02 -20.27
C ASP A 215 6.33 -9.21 -19.43
N ALA A 216 6.40 -7.90 -19.63
CA ALA A 216 7.27 -6.99 -18.90
C ALA A 216 6.66 -6.52 -17.56
N ILE A 217 5.34 -6.60 -17.37
CA ILE A 217 4.69 -6.28 -16.09
C ILE A 217 5.07 -7.37 -15.07
N PRO A 218 5.75 -7.05 -13.95
CA PRO A 218 6.18 -8.07 -12.99
C PRO A 218 5.00 -8.75 -12.31
N HIS A 219 5.18 -10.03 -11.94
CA HIS A 219 4.20 -10.71 -11.12
C HIS A 219 4.16 -10.05 -9.73
N MET A 220 2.97 -9.96 -9.12
CA MET A 220 2.75 -9.31 -7.84
C MET A 220 3.19 -7.83 -7.76
N ALA A 221 3.40 -7.16 -8.90
CA ALA A 221 3.46 -5.70 -8.92
C ALA A 221 2.10 -5.13 -8.47
N MET A 222 2.12 -4.11 -7.62
CA MET A 222 0.93 -3.35 -7.27
C MET A 222 0.45 -2.61 -8.51
N ILE A 223 -0.84 -2.72 -8.79
CA ILE A 223 -1.52 -2.10 -9.91
C ILE A 223 -2.52 -1.08 -9.36
N ALA A 224 -2.51 0.13 -9.92
CA ALA A 224 -3.57 1.10 -9.73
C ALA A 224 -4.20 1.45 -11.08
N PHE A 225 -5.52 1.29 -11.21
CA PHE A 225 -6.25 1.58 -12.43
C PHE A 225 -6.51 3.09 -12.50
N THR A 226 -5.85 3.78 -13.42
CA THR A 226 -6.04 5.22 -13.62
C THR A 226 -7.40 5.49 -14.23
N THR A 227 -8.02 6.62 -13.89
CA THR A 227 -9.41 6.93 -14.24
C THR A 227 -9.58 8.27 -14.93
N SER A 228 -10.55 8.38 -15.83
CA SER A 228 -10.97 9.63 -16.46
C SER A 228 -11.98 10.43 -15.62
N VAL A 229 -12.29 9.97 -14.40
CA VAL A 229 -13.17 10.71 -13.48
C VAL A 229 -12.49 12.02 -13.09
N GLU A 230 -13.20 13.13 -13.25
CA GLU A 230 -12.70 14.46 -12.92
C GLU A 230 -12.28 14.55 -11.45
N GLY A 231 -11.14 15.19 -11.18
CA GLY A 231 -10.61 15.35 -9.82
C GLY A 231 -9.97 14.09 -9.21
N LEU A 232 -10.05 12.92 -9.85
CA LEU A 232 -9.63 11.63 -9.28
C LEU A 232 -8.55 10.94 -10.11
N ASP A 233 -7.49 10.48 -9.45
CA ASP A 233 -6.33 9.84 -10.08
C ASP A 233 -6.62 8.40 -10.53
N THR A 234 -7.09 7.56 -9.62
CA THR A 234 -7.31 6.12 -9.81
C THR A 234 -8.65 5.68 -9.25
N SER A 235 -9.24 4.62 -9.79
CA SER A 235 -10.53 4.09 -9.34
C SER A 235 -10.45 2.77 -8.59
N HIS A 236 -9.34 2.05 -8.70
CA HIS A 236 -9.21 0.70 -8.13
C HIS A 236 -7.74 0.29 -8.00
N THR A 237 -7.45 -0.64 -7.08
CA THR A 237 -6.11 -1.21 -6.86
C THR A 237 -6.13 -2.74 -6.82
N ALA A 238 -5.01 -3.36 -7.19
CA ALA A 238 -4.86 -4.81 -7.31
C ALA A 238 -3.37 -5.21 -7.27
N PHE A 239 -3.09 -6.51 -7.40
CA PHE A 239 -1.77 -7.00 -7.83
C PHE A 239 -1.85 -7.71 -9.17
N ALA A 240 -0.84 -7.53 -10.00
CA ALA A 240 -0.66 -8.28 -11.23
C ALA A 240 -0.50 -9.79 -10.93
N TYR A 241 -1.32 -10.63 -11.56
CA TYR A 241 -1.29 -12.07 -11.35
C TYR A 241 -1.01 -12.79 -12.66
N LYS A 242 0.15 -13.44 -12.77
CA LYS A 242 0.54 -14.21 -13.95
C LYS A 242 0.24 -15.67 -13.72
N SER A 243 -0.53 -16.27 -14.62
CA SER A 243 -0.86 -17.69 -14.56
C SER A 243 -1.03 -18.23 -15.99
N GLU A 244 -0.35 -19.34 -16.30
CA GLU A 244 -0.45 -20.03 -17.60
C GLU A 244 -0.25 -19.09 -18.82
N GLY A 245 0.70 -18.16 -18.72
CA GLY A 245 1.00 -17.19 -19.80
C GLY A 245 -0.02 -16.05 -19.95
N ARG A 246 -1.03 -15.97 -19.07
CA ARG A 246 -2.00 -14.87 -19.01
C ARG A 246 -1.62 -13.89 -17.90
N LEU A 247 -1.81 -12.59 -18.17
CA LEU A 247 -1.75 -11.54 -17.17
C LEU A 247 -3.17 -11.19 -16.71
N THR A 248 -3.57 -11.73 -15.57
CA THR A 248 -4.77 -11.33 -14.83
C THR A 248 -4.37 -10.48 -13.62
N PHE A 249 -5.19 -10.43 -12.58
CA PHE A 249 -4.89 -9.73 -11.35
C PHE A 249 -5.66 -10.33 -10.17
N ILE A 250 -5.14 -10.15 -8.97
CA ILE A 250 -5.82 -10.48 -7.71
C ILE A 250 -6.24 -9.18 -7.01
N HIS A 251 -7.50 -9.11 -6.58
CA HIS A 251 -8.06 -7.90 -5.97
C HIS A 251 -9.24 -8.20 -5.04
N ALA A 252 -9.49 -7.29 -4.09
CA ALA A 252 -10.77 -7.23 -3.39
C ALA A 252 -11.83 -6.61 -4.31
N SER A 253 -12.78 -7.43 -4.77
CA SER A 253 -13.79 -7.05 -5.76
C SER A 253 -15.11 -6.68 -5.09
N SER A 254 -15.58 -5.45 -5.27
CA SER A 254 -16.93 -5.05 -4.85
C SER A 254 -18.01 -5.82 -5.59
N ALA A 255 -17.82 -6.06 -6.90
CA ALA A 255 -18.75 -6.80 -7.74
C ALA A 255 -18.88 -8.28 -7.33
N ARG A 256 -17.76 -8.94 -6.98
CA ARG A 256 -17.76 -10.32 -6.48
C ARG A 256 -17.93 -10.43 -4.96
N LYS A 257 -17.96 -9.29 -4.26
CA LYS A 257 -18.09 -9.14 -2.80
C LYS A 257 -16.99 -9.83 -1.98
N LYS A 258 -15.82 -10.08 -2.57
CA LYS A 258 -14.69 -10.78 -1.93
C LYS A 258 -13.39 -10.59 -2.70
N VAL A 259 -12.28 -10.98 -2.10
CA VAL A 259 -10.98 -11.12 -2.78
C VAL A 259 -11.03 -12.29 -3.77
N VAL A 260 -10.65 -12.02 -5.02
CA VAL A 260 -10.64 -12.97 -6.13
C VAL A 260 -9.42 -12.74 -7.02
N ILE A 261 -8.97 -13.81 -7.71
CA ILE A 261 -8.23 -13.66 -8.96
C ILE A 261 -9.27 -13.45 -10.05
N ASP A 262 -9.15 -12.37 -10.82
CA ASP A 262 -10.10 -12.08 -11.90
C ASP A 262 -9.90 -13.08 -13.06
N GLU A 263 -11.02 -13.51 -13.65
CA GLU A 263 -11.05 -14.45 -14.77
C GLU A 263 -10.64 -13.76 -16.08
N THR A 264 -10.85 -12.44 -16.17
CA THR A 264 -10.48 -11.59 -17.30
C THR A 264 -9.04 -11.12 -17.19
N THR A 265 -8.42 -10.82 -18.34
CA THR A 265 -7.07 -10.27 -18.33
C THR A 265 -7.08 -8.85 -17.75
N LEU A 266 -5.91 -8.39 -17.33
CA LEU A 266 -5.73 -7.02 -16.85
C LEU A 266 -6.10 -5.98 -17.94
N SER A 267 -5.78 -6.28 -19.21
CA SER A 267 -6.12 -5.45 -20.36
C SER A 267 -7.64 -5.41 -20.57
N ASP A 268 -8.30 -6.57 -20.67
CA ASP A 268 -9.75 -6.67 -20.90
C ASP A 268 -10.55 -5.95 -19.80
N TYR A 269 -10.11 -6.10 -18.54
CA TYR A 269 -10.76 -5.45 -17.41
C TYR A 269 -10.72 -3.92 -17.54
N CYS A 270 -9.56 -3.34 -17.89
CA CYS A 270 -9.44 -1.89 -18.07
C CYS A 270 -10.18 -1.43 -19.33
N GLU A 271 -10.15 -2.17 -20.44
CA GLU A 271 -10.88 -1.81 -21.66
C GLU A 271 -12.40 -1.77 -21.46
N ARG A 272 -12.94 -2.74 -20.71
CA ARG A 272 -14.38 -2.80 -20.40
C ARG A 272 -14.86 -1.62 -19.55
N GLN A 273 -13.97 -1.00 -18.77
CA GLN A 273 -14.33 0.15 -17.96
C GLN A 273 -14.17 1.45 -18.74
N LYS A 274 -15.30 2.12 -19.00
CA LYS A 274 -15.32 3.40 -19.71
C LYS A 274 -14.39 4.44 -19.09
N SER A 275 -14.36 4.49 -17.76
CA SER A 275 -13.52 5.44 -17.02
C SER A 275 -12.07 4.99 -16.90
N CYS A 276 -11.72 3.71 -17.08
CA CYS A 276 -10.32 3.30 -16.97
C CYS A 276 -9.52 3.86 -18.15
N THR A 277 -8.45 4.58 -17.83
CA THR A 277 -7.52 5.18 -18.81
C THR A 277 -6.27 4.33 -18.99
N GLY A 278 -5.89 3.54 -17.99
CA GLY A 278 -4.72 2.68 -18.01
C GLY A 278 -4.34 2.21 -16.60
N ILE A 279 -3.06 1.91 -16.38
CA ILE A 279 -2.56 1.38 -15.11
C ILE A 279 -1.24 2.03 -14.68
N MET A 280 -1.10 2.27 -13.38
CA MET A 280 0.20 2.41 -12.74
C MET A 280 0.71 1.01 -12.38
N VAL A 281 2.02 0.77 -12.55
CA VAL A 281 2.68 -0.50 -12.21
C VAL A 281 3.79 -0.20 -11.21
N MET A 282 3.71 -0.82 -10.03
CA MET A 282 4.56 -0.52 -8.88
C MET A 282 5.07 -1.82 -8.22
N PRO A 283 6.24 -2.33 -8.63
CA PRO A 283 6.88 -3.46 -7.96
C PRO A 283 7.16 -3.11 -6.50
N VAL A 284 6.92 -4.06 -5.61
CA VAL A 284 7.21 -3.92 -4.18
C VAL A 284 8.70 -4.18 -3.96
N LEU A 285 9.35 -3.30 -3.20
CA LEU A 285 10.75 -3.43 -2.81
C LEU A 285 10.83 -4.13 -1.44
N GLY A 286 11.83 -5.00 -1.29
CA GLY A 286 12.16 -5.55 0.02
C GLY A 286 12.88 -4.54 0.89
N ASP A 287 12.96 -4.81 2.19
CA ASP A 287 13.89 -4.08 3.04
C ASP A 287 15.30 -4.30 2.50
N HIS A 288 15.92 -3.25 1.97
CA HIS A 288 17.34 -3.29 1.71
C HIS A 288 18.04 -3.42 3.07
N SER A 289 18.66 -4.56 3.33
CA SER A 289 19.79 -4.58 4.26
C SER A 289 20.78 -3.57 3.71
N ASN A 290 20.96 -2.45 4.41
CA ASN A 290 22.16 -1.66 4.25
C ASN A 290 23.33 -2.58 4.66
N GLU A 291 23.86 -3.33 3.70
CA GLU A 291 25.26 -3.78 3.73
C GLU A 291 26.13 -2.68 3.10
#